data_AF-A0A9E3YHQ2-F1
#
_entry.id   AF-A0A9E3YHQ2-F1
#
_cell.length_a   1.000
_cell.length_b   1.000
_cell.length_c   1.000
_cell.angle_alpha   90.00
_cell.angle_beta   90.00
_cell.angle_gamma   90.00
#
_symmetry.space_group_name_H-M   'P 1'
#
loop_
_entity.id
_entity.type
_entity.pdbx_description
1 polymer ?
#
loop_
_entity_poly.entity_id
_entity_poly.type
_entity_poly.pdbx_seq_one_letter_code
_entity_poly.pdbx_strand_id
1 'polypeptide(L)' 'MSHLLDRLNFLQRKELEPFAGGWGQTTRENRDWEDTYRNRWRHDKIVRSTHGVNCTGSCSWKIYVKSGVVTWETQ' A
#
# COMPACT_ATOMS: atom_id res chain seq x y z
N MET A 1 12.17 -12.64 -7.28
CA MET A 1 13.05 -13.57 -6.55
C MET A 1 12.24 -14.78 -6.09
N SER A 2 12.88 -15.93 -5.83
CA SER A 2 12.19 -17.15 -5.39
C SER A 2 12.08 -17.20 -3.87
N HIS A 3 10.86 -17.12 -3.34
CA HIS A 3 10.59 -17.22 -1.91
C HIS A 3 11.10 -18.52 -1.28
N LEU A 4 11.19 -19.61 -2.07
CA LEU A 4 11.71 -20.89 -1.61
C LEU A 4 13.22 -20.80 -1.34
N LEU A 5 13.98 -20.22 -2.26
CA LEU A 5 15.43 -20.06 -2.11
C LEU A 5 15.77 -19.08 -0.97
N ASP A 6 14.99 -18.01 -0.80
CA ASP A 6 15.15 -17.05 0.29
C ASP A 6 14.94 -17.66 1.69
N ARG A 7 14.17 -18.74 1.78
CA ARG A 7 13.97 -19.50 3.03
C ARG A 7 15.08 -20.51 3.29
N LEU A 8 15.68 -21.07 2.24
CA LEU A 8 16.79 -22.00 2.33
C LEU A 8 18.15 -21.31 2.54
N ASN A 9 18.20 -19.98 2.45
CA ASN A 9 19.42 -19.19 2.63
C ASN A 9 19.83 -19.08 4.12
N PHE A 10 20.15 -20.21 4.71
CA PHE A 10 20.43 -20.43 6.13
C PHE A 10 21.66 -19.67 6.65
N LEU A 11 22.63 -19.41 5.78
CA LEU A 11 23.90 -18.77 6.14
C LEU A 11 23.80 -17.24 6.22
N GLN A 12 22.74 -16.64 5.67
CA GLN A 12 22.53 -15.21 5.74
C GLN A 12 21.66 -14.87 6.96
N ARG A 13 22.26 -14.26 7.98
CA ARG A 13 21.54 -13.80 9.17
C ARG A 13 20.48 -12.75 8.76
N LYS A 14 19.21 -13.04 9.02
CA LYS A 14 18.05 -12.14 8.78
C LYS A 14 17.80 -11.17 9.92
N GLU A 15 18.19 -11.57 11.13
CA GLU A 15 18.09 -10.80 12.36
C GLU A 15 19.27 -9.82 12.50
N LEU A 16 18.96 -8.54 12.70
CA LEU A 16 19.91 -7.49 13.01
C LEU A 16 20.16 -7.38 14.52
N GLU A 17 20.69 -6.27 15.00
CA GLU A 17 20.89 -6.05 16.43
C GLU A 17 19.56 -6.04 17.18
N PRO A 18 19.47 -6.76 18.33
CA PRO A 18 18.31 -6.68 19.20
C PRO A 18 18.26 -5.31 19.87
N PHE A 19 17.05 -4.87 20.21
CA PHE A 19 16.82 -3.58 20.88
C PHE A 19 15.97 -3.76 22.14
N ALA A 20 15.85 -2.68 22.92
CA ALA A 20 15.10 -2.66 24.17
C ALA A 20 15.48 -3.80 25.13
N GLY A 21 16.77 -3.95 25.46
CA GLY A 21 17.22 -4.97 26.43
C GLY A 21 16.98 -6.43 25.98
N GLY A 22 16.84 -6.68 24.68
CA GLY A 22 16.61 -8.01 24.12
C GLY A 22 15.14 -8.34 23.84
N TRP A 23 14.20 -7.43 24.11
CA TRP A 23 12.77 -7.64 23.86
C TRP A 23 12.35 -7.42 22.40
N GLY A 24 13.17 -6.70 21.63
CA GLY A 24 12.89 -6.38 20.23
C GLY A 24 13.94 -6.94 19.29
N GLN A 25 13.49 -7.42 18.13
CA GLN A 25 14.37 -7.90 17.06
C GLN A 25 14.04 -7.17 15.77
N THR A 26 15.02 -6.45 15.21
CA THR A 26 14.88 -5.87 13.87
C THR A 26 15.24 -6.94 12.85
N THR A 27 14.44 -7.10 11.80
CA THR A 27 14.70 -8.06 10.73
C THR A 27 14.91 -7.35 9.40
N ARG A 28 15.75 -7.93 8.54
CA ARG A 28 15.98 -7.50 7.17
C ARG A 28 15.34 -8.51 6.22
N GLU A 29 14.03 -8.65 6.34
CA GLU A 29 13.24 -9.52 5.47
C GLU A 29 12.74 -8.77 4.24
N ASN A 30 12.44 -9.53 3.19
CA ASN A 30 11.81 -8.99 2.00
C ASN A 30 10.38 -8.52 2.35
N ARG A 31 10.03 -7.31 1.89
CA ARG A 31 8.71 -6.68 2.10
C ARG A 31 8.01 -6.34 0.78
N ASP A 32 8.36 -7.04 -0.31
CA ASP A 32 7.83 -6.78 -1.64
C ASP A 32 6.31 -7.02 -1.71
N TRP A 33 5.77 -7.88 -0.83
CA TRP A 33 4.33 -8.13 -0.72
C TRP A 33 3.52 -6.85 -0.47
N GLU A 34 4.12 -5.83 0.14
CA GLU A 34 3.48 -4.54 0.42
C GLU A 34 3.10 -3.77 -0.84
N ASP A 35 3.76 -4.07 -1.98
CA ASP A 35 3.39 -3.48 -3.28
C ASP A 35 1.96 -3.81 -3.68
N THR A 36 1.38 -4.88 -3.15
CA THR A 36 -0.04 -5.20 -3.34
C THR A 36 -0.94 -4.04 -2.92
N TYR A 37 -0.73 -3.50 -1.70
CA TYR A 37 -1.52 -2.39 -1.19
C TYR A 37 -1.14 -1.07 -1.85
N ARG A 38 0.16 -0.85 -2.14
CA ARG A 38 0.61 0.33 -2.90
C ARG A 38 -0.07 0.38 -4.28
N ASN A 39 -0.12 -0.75 -4.98
CA ASN A 39 -0.72 -0.86 -6.29
C ASN A 39 -2.23 -0.78 -6.26
N ARG A 40 -2.90 -1.21 -5.19
CA ARG A 40 -4.34 -0.96 -4.99
C ARG A 40 -4.63 0.54 -4.94
N TRP A 41 -3.84 1.32 -4.22
CA TRP A 41 -4.04 2.76 -4.04
C TRP A 41 -3.66 3.61 -5.24
N ARG A 42 -2.63 3.21 -6.00
CA ARG A 42 -2.26 3.87 -7.27
C ARG A 42 -3.45 3.89 -8.23
N HIS A 43 -3.56 4.95 -9.02
CA HIS A 43 -4.64 5.22 -9.96
C HIS A 43 -4.09 5.91 -11.21
N ASP A 44 -4.87 5.92 -12.29
CA ASP A 44 -4.45 6.42 -13.60
C ASP A 44 -4.58 7.95 -13.66
N LYS A 45 -5.71 8.46 -13.16
CA LYS A 45 -6.03 9.89 -13.14
C LYS A 45 -7.06 10.23 -12.08
N ILE A 46 -7.13 11.52 -11.78
CA ILE A 46 -8.16 12.12 -10.93
C ILE A 46 -8.97 13.08 -11.78
N VAL A 47 -10.30 13.00 -11.67
CA VAL A 47 -11.25 13.91 -12.33
C VAL A 47 -12.05 14.64 -11.27
N ARG A 48 -12.28 15.95 -11.44
CA ARG A 48 -13.14 16.73 -10.54
C ARG A 48 -14.61 16.49 -10.88
N SER A 49 -15.42 16.18 -9.87
CA SER A 49 -16.88 16.09 -9.99
C SER A 49 -17.58 16.49 -8.68
N THR A 50 -18.89 16.32 -8.62
CA THR A 50 -19.73 16.54 -7.43
C THR A 50 -20.90 15.54 -7.39
N HIS A 51 -21.63 15.52 -6.28
CA HIS A 51 -22.87 14.75 -6.14
C HIS A 51 -24.08 15.64 -6.42
N GLY A 52 -24.82 15.33 -7.49
CA GLY A 52 -26.07 16.02 -7.83
C GLY A 52 -27.27 15.57 -6.98
N VAL A 53 -27.16 15.69 -5.66
CA VAL A 53 -28.21 15.29 -4.69
C VAL A 53 -28.57 16.47 -3.79
N ASN A 54 -29.82 16.53 -3.33
CA ASN A 54 -30.35 17.63 -2.52
C ASN A 54 -29.87 17.55 -1.05
N CYS A 55 -28.57 17.72 -0.83
CA CYS A 55 -27.92 17.62 0.49
C CYS A 55 -27.29 18.92 0.98
N THR A 56 -27.44 20.03 0.24
CA THR A 56 -26.83 21.36 0.47
C THR A 56 -25.30 21.41 0.54
N GLY A 57 -24.59 20.28 0.50
CA GLY A 57 -23.14 20.24 0.66
C GLY A 57 -22.33 20.92 -0.45
N SER A 58 -22.75 20.78 -1.72
CA SER A 58 -22.01 21.31 -2.89
C SER A 58 -20.52 20.91 -2.89
N CYS A 59 -20.20 19.72 -2.36
CA CYS A 59 -18.83 19.28 -2.16
C CYS A 59 -18.17 18.99 -3.51
N SER A 60 -16.95 19.50 -3.72
CA SER A 60 -16.10 19.06 -4.83
C SER A 60 -15.40 17.77 -4.43
N TRP A 61 -15.33 16.82 -5.34
CA TRP A 61 -14.69 15.52 -5.13
C TRP A 61 -13.62 15.24 -6.19
N LYS A 62 -12.64 14.45 -5.78
CA LYS A 62 -11.65 13.76 -6.62
C LYS A 62 -12.19 12.37 -6.93
N ILE A 63 -12.56 12.15 -8.18
CA ILE A 63 -12.97 10.83 -8.67
C ILE A 63 -11.73 10.10 -9.19
N TYR A 64 -11.41 8.95 -8.60
CA TYR A 64 -10.25 8.16 -8.94
C TYR A 64 -10.61 7.12 -10.02
N VAL A 65 -9.90 7.17 -11.14
CA VAL A 65 -10.00 6.19 -12.22
C VAL A 65 -8.78 5.29 -12.20
N LYS A 66 -8.98 3.97 -12.26
CA LYS A 66 -7.91 2.96 -12.29
C LYS A 66 -8.27 1.86 -13.28
N SER A 67 -7.33 1.49 -14.14
CA SER A 67 -7.56 0.54 -15.24
C SER A 67 -8.76 0.94 -16.10
N GLY A 68 -8.96 2.25 -16.31
CA GLY A 68 -10.07 2.79 -17.09
C GLY A 68 -11.46 2.74 -16.43
N VAL A 69 -11.59 2.28 -15.18
CA VAL A 69 -12.87 2.25 -14.44
C VAL A 69 -12.84 3.14 -13.21
N VAL A 70 -14.01 3.66 -12.79
CA VAL A 70 -14.15 4.43 -11.54
C VAL A 70 -14.04 3.49 -10.35
N THR A 71 -13.20 3.81 -9.38
CA THR A 71 -12.92 2.91 -8.24
C THR A 71 -13.27 3.45 -6.87
N TRP A 72 -13.06 4.74 -6.60
CA TRP A 72 -13.47 5.43 -5.36
C TRP A 72 -13.39 6.96 -5.53
N GLU A 73 -13.80 7.70 -4.51
CA GLU A 73 -13.68 9.15 -4.42
C GLU A 73 -13.13 9.60 -3.07
N THR A 74 -12.47 10.75 -3.05
CA THR A 74 -12.14 11.51 -1.83
C THR A 74 -12.46 12.99 -2.07
N GLN A 75 -12.66 13.76 -1.01
CA GLN A 75 -12.83 15.21 -1.12
C GLN A 75 -11.58 15.88 -1.73
#